data_AF-A0A940L5S4-F1
#
_entry.id   AF-A0A940L5S4-F1
#
_cell.length_a   1.000
_cell.length_b   1.000
_cell.length_c   1.000
_cell.angle_alpha   90.00
_cell.angle_beta   90.00
_cell.angle_gamma   90.00
#
_symmetry.space_group_name_H-M   'P 1'
#
loop_
_entity.id
_entity.type
_entity.pdbx_description
1 polymer ?
#
loop_
_entity_poly.entity_id
_entity_poly.type
_entity_poly.pdbx_seq_one_letter_code
_entity_poly.pdbx_strand_id
1 'polypeptide(L)'
;MKVKFNKFERVAGLFVGLAILGVIVTGISIAIKQGWFESKTFYTTTFENADGIHQGTVVQMAGLRAGAVEEVELQADNRIRVTFYVLGKFQDRVREDSTVQLSRPFIIGEKIMDITVGTEASPKLANNSKIQSNEAMDLMTMMSGKNLNATLNKVGGLLENMRMLIDAFADKNRAESLVRVIDRMDPLMKNMNAMSLEVIKLTKQATHNDGVEKLVGNLATTTQEINRILPELNKENPNLARDLAGMTQNLAMMTKALGPAVKEVEPELPGASRRLLETLNETVVVLKAMQKSFFMKSNVKEVQEEEATRRLPASHK
;
A
#
# COMPACT_ATOMS: atom_id res chain seq x y z
N MET A 1 -3.10 -40.31 82.99
CA MET A 1 -1.93 -41.18 82.71
C MET A 1 -0.77 -40.28 82.27
N LYS A 2 0.28 -40.09 83.09
CA LYS A 2 1.45 -39.28 82.70
C LYS A 2 2.40 -40.17 81.91
N VAL A 3 2.41 -40.03 80.59
CA VAL A 3 3.36 -40.75 79.72
C VAL A 3 4.77 -40.27 80.05
N LYS A 4 5.59 -41.14 80.65
CA LYS A 4 7.00 -40.85 80.97
C LYS A 4 7.86 -41.33 79.80
N PHE A 5 8.21 -40.41 78.90
CA PHE A 5 9.10 -40.71 77.79
C PHE A 5 10.54 -40.96 78.26
N ASN A 6 11.16 -42.03 77.76
CA ASN A 6 12.56 -42.37 78.00
C ASN A 6 13.49 -41.38 77.27
N LYS A 7 14.74 -41.22 77.72
CA LYS A 7 15.70 -40.26 77.13
C LYS A 7 15.89 -40.50 75.62
N PHE A 8 15.93 -41.75 75.18
CA PHE A 8 16.08 -42.14 73.78
C PHE A 8 14.85 -41.77 72.92
N GLU A 9 13.64 -41.92 73.44
CA GLU A 9 12.41 -41.55 72.73
C GLU A 9 12.31 -40.04 72.50
N ARG A 10 12.79 -39.23 73.46
CA ARG A 10 12.87 -37.77 73.30
C ARG A 10 13.86 -37.36 72.22
N VAL A 11 15.03 -38.02 72.16
CA VAL A 11 16.04 -37.76 71.14
C VAL A 11 15.54 -38.16 69.75
N ALA A 12 14.90 -39.32 69.63
CA ALA A 12 14.28 -39.76 68.38
C ALA A 12 13.16 -38.81 67.93
N GLY A 13 12.28 -38.40 68.85
CA GLY A 13 11.23 -37.42 68.57
C GLY A 13 11.77 -36.06 68.12
N LEU A 14 12.86 -35.58 68.74
CA LEU A 14 13.54 -34.35 68.32
C LEU A 14 14.16 -34.48 66.93
N PHE A 15 14.82 -35.61 66.64
CA PHE A 15 15.42 -35.87 65.33
C PHE A 15 14.37 -35.88 64.22
N VAL A 16 13.27 -36.61 64.41
CA VAL A 16 12.16 -36.64 63.45
C VAL A 16 11.50 -35.28 63.32
N GLY A 17 11.31 -34.56 64.44
CA GLY A 17 10.77 -33.20 64.44
C GLY A 17 11.64 -32.23 63.64
N LEU A 18 12.96 -32.29 63.80
CA LEU A 18 13.91 -31.48 63.03
C LEU A 18 13.92 -31.85 61.55
N ALA A 19 13.81 -33.13 61.20
CA ALA A 19 13.71 -33.57 59.81
C ALA A 19 12.44 -33.04 59.12
N ILE A 20 11.29 -33.14 59.80
CA ILE A 20 10.01 -32.60 59.29
C ILE A 20 10.11 -31.07 59.14
N LEU A 21 10.66 -30.38 60.13
CA LEU A 21 10.84 -28.93 60.07
C LEU A 21 11.78 -28.54 58.91
N GLY A 22 12.84 -29.30 58.67
CA GLY A 22 13.72 -29.13 57.52
C GLY A 22 12.97 -29.23 56.19
N VAL A 23 12.14 -30.27 56.01
CA VAL A 23 11.32 -30.44 54.80
C VAL A 23 10.36 -29.27 54.60
N ILE A 24 9.69 -28.81 55.67
CA ILE A 24 8.76 -27.68 55.61
C ILE A 24 9.51 -26.40 55.19
N VAL A 25 10.64 -26.10 55.83
CA VAL A 25 11.44 -24.90 55.52
C VAL A 25 11.97 -24.93 54.09
N THR A 26 12.47 -26.07 53.61
CA THR A 26 12.91 -26.22 52.22
C THR A 26 11.74 -26.08 51.25
N GLY A 27 10.59 -26.70 51.53
CA GLY A 27 9.38 -26.59 50.73
C GLY A 27 8.89 -25.15 50.59
N ILE A 28 8.82 -24.41 51.70
CA ILE A 28 8.45 -22.98 51.71
C ILE A 28 9.47 -22.17 50.92
N SER A 29 10.76 -22.42 51.09
CA SER A 29 11.82 -21.70 50.36
C SER A 29 11.69 -21.87 48.84
N ILE A 30 11.35 -23.08 48.38
CA ILE A 30 11.11 -23.36 46.96
C ILE A 30 9.85 -22.65 46.47
N ALA A 31 8.75 -22.72 47.23
CA ALA A 31 7.48 -22.07 46.87
C ALA A 31 7.62 -20.54 46.74
N ILE A 32 8.39 -19.91 47.62
CA ILE A 32 8.71 -18.48 47.54
C ILE A 32 9.55 -18.18 46.28
N LYS A 33 10.59 -18.98 45.99
CA LYS A 33 11.42 -18.80 44.80
C LYS A 33 10.67 -18.96 43.48
N GLN A 34 9.64 -19.81 43.46
CA GLN A 34 8.76 -19.98 42.30
C GLN A 34 7.68 -18.89 42.20
N GLY A 35 7.63 -17.93 43.12
CA GLY A 35 6.68 -16.82 43.09
C GLY A 35 5.25 -17.21 43.43
N TRP A 36 5.01 -18.33 44.13
CA TRP A 36 3.65 -18.77 44.47
C TRP A 36 2.89 -17.78 45.36
N PHE A 37 3.63 -16.94 46.10
CA PHE A 37 3.11 -15.91 47.00
C PHE A 37 3.28 -14.48 46.45
N GLU A 38 3.78 -14.30 45.23
CA GLU A 38 3.85 -12.97 44.61
C GLU A 38 2.43 -12.51 44.22
N SER A 39 2.13 -11.22 44.43
CA SER A 39 0.87 -10.62 43.96
C SER A 39 0.71 -10.83 42.46
N LYS A 40 -0.48 -11.21 42.02
CA LYS A 40 -0.81 -11.44 40.61
C LYS A 40 -1.78 -10.36 40.13
N THR A 41 -1.45 -9.71 39.02
CA THR A 41 -2.34 -8.80 38.31
C THR A 41 -2.80 -9.47 37.04
N PHE A 42 -4.10 -9.52 36.80
CA PHE A 42 -4.71 -10.21 35.68
C PHE A 42 -4.97 -9.23 34.53
N TYR A 43 -4.81 -9.72 33.30
CA TYR A 43 -5.08 -8.98 32.08
C TYR A 43 -5.74 -9.89 31.06
N THR A 44 -6.39 -9.28 30.09
CA THR A 44 -7.00 -10.00 28.97
C THR A 44 -6.45 -9.50 27.64
N THR A 45 -6.37 -10.39 26.66
CA THR A 45 -6.11 -10.01 25.27
C THR A 45 -6.91 -10.89 24.33
N THR A 46 -6.91 -10.56 23.03
CA THR A 46 -7.70 -11.26 22.03
C THR A 46 -6.86 -11.48 20.77
N PHE A 47 -6.77 -12.70 20.28
CA PHE A 47 -6.07 -13.05 19.04
C PHE A 47 -7.05 -13.64 18.03
N GLU A 48 -6.76 -13.49 16.73
CA GLU A 48 -7.45 -14.24 15.68
C GLU A 48 -6.99 -15.70 15.67
N ASN A 49 -5.69 -15.93 15.93
CA ASN A 49 -5.10 -17.26 16.03
C ASN A 49 -4.19 -17.38 17.27
N ALA A 50 -4.44 -18.37 18.11
CA ALA A 50 -3.64 -18.65 19.32
C ALA A 50 -2.98 -20.04 19.27
N ASP A 51 -2.61 -20.52 18.08
CA ASP A 51 -2.01 -21.84 17.89
C ASP A 51 -0.81 -22.07 18.81
N GLY A 52 -0.89 -23.10 19.66
CA GLY A 52 0.17 -23.48 20.59
C GLY A 52 0.20 -22.69 21.90
N ILE A 53 -0.85 -21.93 22.21
CA ILE A 53 -1.06 -21.32 23.53
C ILE A 53 -2.06 -22.15 24.33
N HIS A 54 -1.74 -22.40 25.58
CA HIS A 54 -2.58 -23.14 26.52
C HIS A 54 -2.42 -22.59 27.94
N GLN A 55 -3.22 -23.09 28.88
CA GLN A 55 -3.03 -22.77 30.29
C GLN A 55 -1.60 -23.13 30.73
N GLY A 56 -0.96 -22.22 31.45
CA GLY A 56 0.42 -22.35 31.89
C GLY A 56 1.47 -21.87 30.89
N THR A 57 1.10 -21.47 29.67
CA THR A 57 2.04 -20.87 28.71
C THR A 57 2.73 -19.67 29.36
N VAL A 58 4.06 -19.60 29.19
CA VAL A 58 4.88 -18.57 29.83
C VAL A 58 4.58 -17.20 29.24
N VAL A 59 4.36 -16.23 30.14
CA VAL A 59 4.32 -14.81 29.80
C VAL A 59 5.67 -14.18 30.12
N GLN A 60 6.27 -13.52 29.14
CA GLN A 60 7.58 -12.90 29.20
C GLN A 60 7.47 -11.38 29.01
N MET A 61 8.42 -10.66 29.60
CA MET A 61 8.61 -9.23 29.38
C MET A 61 10.11 -8.97 29.31
N ALA A 62 10.58 -8.40 28.20
CA ALA A 62 12.00 -8.10 27.97
C ALA A 62 12.93 -9.29 28.23
N GLY A 63 12.52 -10.50 27.83
CA GLY A 63 13.32 -11.71 28.05
C GLY A 63 13.20 -12.33 29.46
N LEU A 64 12.44 -11.74 30.37
CA LEU A 64 12.25 -12.25 31.74
C LEU A 64 10.86 -12.86 31.93
N ARG A 65 10.79 -13.99 32.63
CA ARG A 65 9.50 -14.62 32.99
C ARG A 65 8.70 -13.68 33.90
N ALA A 66 7.62 -13.13 33.35
CA ALA A 66 6.77 -12.13 33.99
C ALA A 66 5.45 -12.71 34.50
N GLY A 67 5.02 -13.87 34.02
CA GLY A 67 3.79 -14.52 34.47
C GLY A 67 3.45 -15.80 33.71
N ALA A 68 2.16 -16.12 33.64
CA ALA A 68 1.65 -17.25 32.87
C ALA A 68 0.19 -17.03 32.42
N VAL A 69 -0.20 -17.76 31.38
CA VAL A 69 -1.58 -17.83 30.90
C VAL A 69 -2.43 -18.62 31.88
N GLU A 70 -3.56 -18.05 32.28
CA GLU A 70 -4.52 -18.66 33.21
C GLU A 70 -5.60 -19.42 32.43
N GLU A 71 -6.12 -18.84 31.35
CA GLU A 71 -7.24 -19.38 30.59
C GLU A 71 -7.19 -18.96 29.12
N VAL A 72 -7.66 -19.84 28.24
CA VAL A 72 -7.80 -19.62 26.81
C VAL A 72 -9.21 -20.04 26.40
N GLU A 73 -9.99 -19.11 25.85
CA GLU A 73 -11.40 -19.32 25.50
C GLU A 73 -11.68 -18.88 24.06
N LEU A 74 -12.30 -19.74 23.26
CA LEU A 74 -12.84 -19.37 21.95
C LEU A 74 -14.19 -18.65 22.14
N GLN A 75 -14.24 -17.38 21.78
CA GLN A 75 -15.44 -16.56 21.88
C GLN A 75 -16.40 -16.84 20.72
N ALA A 76 -17.66 -16.42 20.89
CA ALA A 76 -18.71 -16.58 19.88
C ALA A 76 -18.44 -15.86 18.54
N ASP A 77 -17.53 -14.88 18.53
CA ASP A 77 -17.10 -14.16 17.34
C ASP A 77 -15.87 -14.79 16.66
N ASN A 78 -15.57 -16.05 16.99
CA ASN A 78 -14.41 -16.83 16.54
C ASN A 78 -13.04 -16.25 16.95
N ARG A 79 -12.99 -15.25 17.83
CA ARG A 79 -11.72 -14.76 18.38
C ARG A 79 -11.35 -15.50 19.65
N ILE A 80 -10.06 -15.62 19.91
CA ILE A 80 -9.54 -16.34 21.07
C ILE A 80 -9.22 -15.32 22.16
N ARG A 81 -9.98 -15.34 23.25
CA ARG A 81 -9.70 -14.55 24.45
C ARG A 81 -8.68 -15.30 25.29
N VAL A 82 -7.62 -14.61 25.68
CA VAL A 82 -6.60 -15.15 26.58
C VAL A 82 -6.57 -14.32 27.85
N THR A 83 -6.76 -14.98 28.98
CA THR A 83 -6.61 -14.40 30.32
C THR A 83 -5.29 -14.86 30.89
N PHE A 84 -4.48 -13.92 31.36
CA PHE A 84 -3.16 -14.20 31.90
C PHE A 84 -2.85 -13.28 33.07
N TYR A 85 -1.88 -13.67 33.88
CA TYR A 85 -1.42 -12.84 34.98
C TYR A 85 0.02 -12.39 34.77
N VAL A 86 0.35 -11.24 35.35
CA VAL A 86 1.69 -10.69 35.50
C VAL A 86 1.99 -10.58 36.99
N LEU A 87 3.19 -11.01 37.38
CA LEU A 87 3.70 -10.94 38.74
C LEU A 87 3.89 -9.47 39.17
N GLY A 88 3.61 -9.15 40.43
CA GLY A 88 3.57 -7.77 40.95
C GLY A 88 4.84 -6.97 40.70
N LYS A 89 6.02 -7.62 40.69
CA LYS A 89 7.30 -6.95 40.37
C LYS A 89 7.39 -6.38 38.94
N PHE A 90 6.56 -6.87 38.02
CA PHE A 90 6.46 -6.40 36.63
C PHE A 90 5.21 -5.56 36.36
N GLN A 91 4.23 -5.55 37.28
CA GLN A 91 2.96 -4.82 37.11
C GLN A 91 3.18 -3.36 36.75
N ASP A 92 4.14 -2.69 37.38
CA ASP A 92 4.47 -1.28 37.17
C ASP A 92 5.01 -0.95 35.77
N ARG A 93 5.40 -1.98 35.01
CA ARG A 93 5.91 -1.88 33.64
C ARG A 93 4.84 -2.12 32.58
N VAL A 94 3.67 -2.61 32.97
CA VAL A 94 2.51 -2.77 32.08
C VAL A 94 1.71 -1.46 32.06
N ARG A 95 1.66 -0.80 30.91
CA ARG A 95 1.01 0.51 30.73
C ARG A 95 0.05 0.48 29.56
N GLU A 96 -0.71 1.54 29.35
CA GLU A 96 -1.74 1.60 28.29
C GLU A 96 -1.20 1.37 26.87
N ASP A 97 0.07 1.67 26.63
CA ASP A 97 0.77 1.46 25.36
C ASP A 97 1.52 0.12 25.28
N SER A 98 1.44 -0.72 26.32
CA SER A 98 1.94 -2.08 26.25
C SER A 98 1.14 -2.89 25.22
N THR A 99 1.85 -3.75 24.50
CA THR A 99 1.25 -4.67 23.52
C THR A 99 1.65 -6.10 23.85
N VAL A 100 0.79 -7.04 23.47
CA VAL A 100 1.04 -8.47 23.62
C VAL A 100 1.19 -9.11 22.26
N GLN A 101 2.22 -9.92 22.09
CA GLN A 101 2.42 -10.71 20.88
C GLN A 101 2.69 -12.17 21.24
N LEU A 102 2.32 -13.08 20.35
CA LEU A 102 2.71 -14.48 20.45
C LEU A 102 4.03 -14.66 19.70
N SER A 103 5.04 -15.15 20.38
CA SER A 103 6.38 -15.31 19.81
C SER A 103 6.90 -16.73 20.02
N ARG A 104 7.76 -17.18 19.11
CA ARG A 104 8.57 -18.39 19.26
C ARG A 104 10.04 -17.96 19.34
N PRO A 105 10.66 -17.97 20.53
CA PRO A 105 12.07 -17.56 20.68
C PRO A 105 13.01 -18.42 19.84
N PHE A 106 12.59 -19.65 19.55
CA PHE A 106 13.32 -20.62 18.73
C PHE A 106 12.42 -21.14 17.60
N ILE A 107 13.03 -21.55 16.49
CA ILE A 107 12.31 -22.12 15.32
C ILE A 107 11.47 -23.34 15.73
N ILE A 108 11.93 -24.08 16.73
CA ILE A 108 11.28 -25.27 17.29
C ILE A 108 10.94 -25.00 18.76
N GLY A 109 9.71 -25.26 19.15
CA GLY A 109 9.27 -25.16 20.54
C GLY A 109 7.85 -24.61 20.70
N GLU A 110 7.43 -24.54 21.96
CA GLU A 110 6.16 -23.93 22.35
C GLU A 110 6.20 -22.41 22.13
N LYS A 111 5.03 -21.83 21.83
CA LYS A 111 4.90 -20.38 21.78
C LYS A 111 4.93 -19.82 23.21
N ILE A 112 5.47 -18.63 23.34
CA ILE A 112 5.35 -17.82 24.54
C ILE A 112 4.51 -16.59 24.24
N MET A 113 3.97 -16.00 25.29
CA MET A 113 3.33 -14.69 25.23
C MET A 113 4.36 -13.63 25.65
N ASP A 114 4.66 -12.68 24.77
CA ASP A 114 5.61 -11.61 25.03
C ASP A 114 4.88 -10.28 25.18
N ILE A 115 5.18 -9.54 26.26
CA ILE A 115 4.56 -8.26 26.60
C ILE A 115 5.62 -7.18 26.53
N THR A 116 5.32 -6.10 25.80
CA THR A 116 6.22 -4.96 25.73
C THR A 116 6.16 -4.11 27.01
N VAL A 117 7.32 -3.61 27.42
CA VAL A 117 7.41 -2.60 28.48
C VAL A 117 6.80 -1.31 27.94
N GLY A 118 5.80 -0.78 28.64
CA GLY A 118 5.18 0.48 28.24
C GLY A 118 6.05 1.70 28.57
N THR A 119 5.80 2.82 27.91
CA THR A 119 6.60 4.04 28.11
C THR A 119 6.29 4.73 29.44
N GLU A 120 7.27 5.39 30.06
CA GLU A 120 7.07 6.01 31.38
C GLU A 120 6.01 7.13 31.38
N ALA A 121 5.74 7.73 30.22
CA ALA A 121 4.72 8.75 30.02
C ALA A 121 3.28 8.20 30.03
N SER A 122 3.09 6.94 29.62
CA SER A 122 1.77 6.30 29.58
C SER A 122 1.34 5.87 30.98
N PRO A 123 0.07 6.03 31.38
CA PRO A 123 -0.38 5.61 32.71
C PRO A 123 -0.30 4.09 32.89
N LYS A 124 -0.16 3.66 34.16
CA LYS A 124 -0.16 2.23 34.52
C LYS A 124 -1.51 1.61 34.18
N LEU A 125 -1.48 0.42 33.59
CA LEU A 125 -2.70 -0.26 33.21
C LEU A 125 -3.37 -0.94 34.42
N ALA A 126 -4.66 -0.67 34.62
CA ALA A 126 -5.43 -1.22 35.73
C ALA A 126 -5.58 -2.76 35.64
N ASN A 127 -5.78 -3.41 36.80
CA ASN A 127 -6.07 -4.84 36.86
C ASN A 127 -7.35 -5.19 36.07
N ASN A 128 -7.38 -6.37 35.45
CA ASN A 128 -8.43 -6.88 34.57
C ASN A 128 -8.64 -6.07 33.27
N SER A 129 -7.75 -5.13 32.95
CA SER A 129 -7.80 -4.39 31.69
C SER A 129 -7.43 -5.27 30.51
N LYS A 130 -7.87 -4.83 29.32
CA LYS A 130 -7.46 -5.45 28.05
C LYS A 130 -6.15 -4.83 27.56
N ILE A 131 -5.21 -5.67 27.14
CA ILE A 131 -3.98 -5.24 26.44
C ILE A 131 -4.16 -5.51 24.94
N GLN A 132 -3.75 -4.54 24.12
CA GLN A 132 -3.80 -4.66 22.67
C GLN A 132 -2.87 -5.79 22.20
N SER A 133 -3.40 -6.70 21.40
CA SER A 133 -2.61 -7.72 20.74
C SER A 133 -1.98 -7.18 19.46
N ASN A 134 -0.77 -7.64 19.18
CA ASN A 134 -0.09 -7.47 17.90
C ASN A 134 0.24 -8.85 17.34
N GLU A 135 -0.28 -9.14 16.16
CA GLU A 135 -0.05 -10.42 15.50
C GLU A 135 1.28 -10.38 14.75
N ALA A 136 2.36 -10.74 15.45
CA ALA A 136 3.64 -10.94 14.81
C ALA A 136 3.59 -12.16 13.89
N MET A 137 4.05 -11.98 12.66
CA MET A 137 4.08 -13.05 11.67
C MET A 137 5.22 -14.02 11.99
N ASP A 138 4.88 -15.24 12.41
CA ASP A 138 5.87 -16.29 12.71
C ASP A 138 6.49 -16.82 11.40
N LEU A 139 7.82 -16.84 11.33
CA LEU A 139 8.58 -17.35 10.17
C LEU A 139 8.19 -18.79 9.81
N MET A 140 7.95 -19.64 10.81
CA MET A 140 7.49 -21.01 10.55
C MET A 140 6.09 -21.03 9.94
N THR A 141 5.22 -20.09 10.36
CA THR A 141 3.89 -19.93 9.76
C THR A 141 3.99 -19.44 8.31
N MET A 142 4.94 -18.56 7.99
CA MET A 142 5.25 -18.17 6.60
C MET A 142 5.73 -19.36 5.76
N MET A 143 6.58 -20.23 6.33
CA MET A 143 7.14 -21.39 5.65
C MET A 143 6.20 -22.60 5.58
N SER A 144 5.20 -22.69 6.47
CA SER A 144 4.27 -23.83 6.62
C SER A 144 3.29 -24.06 5.46
N GLY A 145 3.53 -23.47 4.29
CA GLY A 145 2.72 -23.70 3.09
C GLY A 145 1.46 -22.85 3.01
N LYS A 146 0.80 -22.54 4.14
CA LYS A 146 -0.45 -21.74 4.17
C LYS A 146 -0.30 -20.37 3.51
N ASN A 147 0.78 -19.64 3.83
CA ASN A 147 1.07 -18.33 3.26
C ASN A 147 2.14 -18.36 2.16
N LEU A 148 2.86 -19.48 2.04
CA LEU A 148 3.86 -19.66 1.00
C LEU A 148 3.23 -19.65 -0.39
N ASN A 149 2.09 -20.33 -0.59
CA ASN A 149 1.39 -20.33 -1.88
C ASN A 149 0.94 -18.91 -2.28
N ALA A 150 0.38 -18.14 -1.36
CA ALA A 150 -0.02 -16.75 -1.61
C ALA A 150 1.19 -15.86 -1.95
N THR A 151 2.32 -16.07 -1.28
CA THR A 151 3.56 -15.32 -1.51
C THR A 151 4.22 -15.73 -2.84
N LEU A 152 4.27 -17.02 -3.15
CA LEU A 152 4.77 -17.56 -4.41
C LEU A 152 3.93 -17.10 -5.60
N ASN A 153 2.61 -17.01 -5.46
CA ASN A 153 1.75 -16.47 -6.51
C ASN A 153 2.05 -14.99 -6.79
N LYS A 154 2.28 -14.18 -5.75
CA LYS A 154 2.69 -12.77 -5.91
C LYS A 154 4.05 -12.65 -6.58
N VAL A 155 5.02 -13.46 -6.18
CA VAL A 155 6.36 -13.50 -6.80
C VAL A 155 6.26 -13.98 -8.25
N GLY A 156 5.43 -14.97 -8.54
CA GLY A 156 5.16 -15.47 -9.89
C GLY A 156 4.63 -14.38 -10.82
N GLY A 157 3.62 -13.62 -10.37
CA GLY A 157 3.11 -12.49 -11.15
C GLY A 157 4.15 -11.38 -11.36
N LEU A 158 5.03 -11.15 -10.39
CA LEU A 158 6.12 -10.17 -10.50
C LEU A 158 7.18 -10.61 -11.52
N LEU A 159 7.53 -11.90 -11.52
CA LEU A 159 8.44 -12.51 -12.48
C LEU A 159 7.87 -12.52 -13.90
N GLU A 160 6.57 -12.72 -14.06
CA GLU A 160 5.89 -12.66 -15.36
C GLU A 160 5.91 -11.24 -15.96
N ASN A 161 5.66 -10.22 -15.13
CA ASN A 161 5.80 -8.82 -15.52
C ASN A 161 7.26 -8.45 -15.86
N MET A 162 8.24 -8.97 -15.11
CA MET A 162 9.65 -8.77 -15.43
C MET A 162 10.07 -9.48 -16.72
N ARG A 163 9.54 -10.67 -17.00
CA ARG A 163 9.83 -11.40 -18.24
C ARG A 163 9.38 -10.62 -19.46
N MET A 164 8.23 -9.96 -19.42
CA MET A 164 7.79 -9.07 -20.50
C MET A 164 8.79 -7.95 -20.79
N LEU A 165 9.37 -7.35 -19.75
CA LEU A 165 10.42 -6.34 -19.92
C LEU A 165 11.71 -6.96 -20.46
N ILE A 166 12.13 -8.10 -19.92
CA ILE A 166 13.32 -8.82 -20.39
C ILE A 166 13.18 -9.18 -21.87
N ASP A 167 12.04 -9.71 -22.30
CA ASP A 167 11.78 -10.07 -23.69
C ASP A 167 11.71 -8.83 -24.61
N ALA A 168 11.21 -7.70 -24.11
CA ALA A 168 11.19 -6.43 -24.84
C ALA A 168 12.59 -5.82 -25.04
N PHE A 169 13.52 -6.06 -24.11
CA PHE A 169 14.91 -5.58 -24.17
C PHE A 169 15.90 -6.62 -24.71
N ALA A 170 15.55 -7.91 -24.73
CA ALA A 170 16.38 -8.98 -25.27
C ALA A 170 16.37 -9.01 -26.81
N ASP A 171 15.26 -8.61 -27.44
CA ASP A 171 15.19 -8.45 -28.89
C ASP A 171 15.66 -7.04 -29.30
N LYS A 172 16.88 -6.98 -29.85
CA LYS A 172 17.52 -5.75 -30.33
C LYS A 172 16.64 -4.98 -31.32
N ASN A 173 15.89 -5.67 -32.19
CA ASN A 173 15.02 -5.01 -33.18
C ASN A 173 13.83 -4.30 -32.53
N ARG A 174 13.37 -4.85 -31.41
CA ARG A 174 12.22 -4.35 -30.64
C ARG A 174 12.63 -3.16 -29.77
N ALA A 175 13.77 -3.27 -29.09
CA ALA A 175 14.37 -2.17 -28.35
C ALA A 175 14.66 -0.96 -29.28
N GLU A 176 15.24 -1.19 -30.46
CA GLU A 176 15.47 -0.13 -31.43
C GLU A 176 14.17 0.50 -31.96
N SER A 177 13.09 -0.30 -32.12
CA SER A 177 11.79 0.22 -32.56
C SER A 177 11.15 1.11 -31.49
N LEU A 178 11.24 0.72 -30.22
CA LEU A 178 10.76 1.54 -29.10
C LEU A 178 11.54 2.86 -28.97
N VAL A 179 12.87 2.81 -29.09
CA VAL A 179 13.71 4.02 -29.10
C VAL A 179 13.32 4.95 -30.26
N ARG A 180 13.13 4.40 -31.47
CA ARG A 180 12.67 5.20 -32.63
C ARG A 180 11.30 5.86 -32.41
N VAL A 181 10.37 5.18 -31.73
CA VAL A 181 9.07 5.78 -31.39
C VAL A 181 9.26 6.93 -30.41
N ILE A 182 10.05 6.72 -29.34
CA ILE A 182 10.34 7.76 -28.32
C ILE A 182 11.03 8.98 -28.96
N ASP A 183 12.03 8.77 -29.81
CA ASP A 183 12.75 9.86 -30.48
C ASP A 183 11.85 10.68 -31.42
N ARG A 184 10.84 10.04 -32.04
CA ARG A 184 9.87 10.71 -32.93
C ARG A 184 8.73 11.39 -32.17
N MET A 185 8.53 11.05 -30.90
CA MET A 185 7.49 11.64 -30.08
C MET A 185 7.80 13.08 -29.67
N ASP A 186 9.06 13.42 -29.39
CA ASP A 186 9.42 14.79 -28.97
C ASP A 186 9.08 15.86 -30.05
N PRO A 187 9.44 15.67 -31.33
CA PRO A 187 9.00 16.56 -32.40
C PRO A 187 7.48 16.62 -32.56
N LEU A 188 6.79 15.48 -32.48
CA LEU A 188 5.33 15.43 -32.58
C LEU A 188 4.66 16.25 -31.47
N MET A 189 5.13 16.10 -30.23
CA MET A 189 4.61 16.83 -29.06
C MET A 189 4.84 18.34 -29.20
N LYS A 190 6.02 18.75 -29.68
CA LYS A 190 6.34 20.16 -29.96
C LYS A 190 5.41 20.75 -31.02
N ASN A 191 5.16 20.03 -32.11
CA ASN A 191 4.26 20.45 -33.18
C ASN A 191 2.80 20.52 -32.73
N MET A 192 2.33 19.54 -31.95
CA MET A 192 0.98 19.56 -31.37
C MET A 192 0.80 20.73 -30.38
N ASN A 193 1.82 21.07 -29.61
CA ASN A 193 1.80 22.23 -28.72
C ASN A 193 1.76 23.54 -29.51
N ALA A 194 2.60 23.68 -30.54
CA ALA A 194 2.61 24.84 -31.42
C ALA A 194 1.24 25.03 -32.12
N MET A 195 0.66 23.93 -32.61
CA MET A 195 -0.68 23.92 -33.18
C MET A 195 -1.72 24.37 -32.16
N SER A 196 -1.71 23.82 -30.94
CA SER A 196 -2.66 24.19 -29.89
C SER A 196 -2.61 25.68 -29.55
N LEU A 197 -1.40 26.25 -29.47
CA LEU A 197 -1.20 27.69 -29.25
C LEU A 197 -1.75 28.52 -30.41
N GLU A 198 -1.57 28.08 -31.65
CA GLU A 198 -2.07 28.79 -32.82
C GLU A 198 -3.59 28.76 -32.91
N VAL A 199 -4.20 27.62 -32.58
CA VAL A 199 -5.65 27.49 -32.47
C VAL A 199 -6.20 28.43 -31.39
N ILE A 200 -5.56 28.51 -30.22
CA ILE A 200 -5.97 29.43 -29.15
C ILE A 200 -5.89 30.90 -29.62
N LYS A 201 -4.86 31.28 -30.37
CA LYS A 201 -4.74 32.64 -30.91
C LYS A 201 -5.86 32.97 -31.89
N LEU A 202 -6.14 32.05 -32.83
CA LEU A 202 -7.27 32.19 -33.77
C LEU A 202 -8.61 32.32 -33.06
N THR A 203 -8.80 31.61 -31.93
CA THR A 203 -10.04 31.74 -31.14
C THR A 203 -10.21 33.07 -30.40
N LYS A 204 -9.11 33.77 -30.10
CA LYS A 204 -9.12 35.03 -29.34
C LYS A 204 -9.05 36.28 -30.21
N GLN A 205 -8.44 36.20 -31.38
CA GLN A 205 -8.29 37.31 -32.34
C GLN A 205 -8.80 36.87 -33.71
N ALA A 206 -10.02 37.28 -34.05
CA ALA A 206 -10.75 36.81 -35.23
C ALA A 206 -10.32 37.41 -36.58
N THR A 207 -9.10 37.96 -36.73
CA THR A 207 -8.88 38.95 -37.81
C THR A 207 -7.46 39.09 -38.38
N HIS A 208 -6.67 38.03 -38.58
CA HIS A 208 -5.52 38.11 -39.51
C HIS A 208 -5.29 36.78 -40.27
N ASN A 209 -5.19 36.85 -41.60
CA ASN A 209 -4.96 35.72 -42.53
C ASN A 209 -3.76 34.84 -42.14
N ASP A 210 -2.78 35.44 -41.46
CA ASP A 210 -1.53 34.82 -41.00
C ASP A 210 -1.75 33.65 -40.02
N GLY A 211 -2.83 33.67 -39.22
CA GLY A 211 -3.11 32.60 -38.26
C GLY A 211 -3.67 31.34 -38.91
N VAL A 212 -4.49 31.48 -39.95
CA VAL A 212 -5.06 30.33 -40.68
C VAL A 212 -3.97 29.65 -41.50
N GLU A 213 -3.07 30.42 -42.11
CA GLU A 213 -1.90 29.89 -42.83
C GLU A 213 -0.96 29.12 -41.89
N LYS A 214 -0.63 29.67 -40.71
CA LYS A 214 0.16 28.97 -39.68
C LYS A 214 -0.50 27.71 -39.18
N LEU A 215 -1.83 27.72 -38.98
CA LEU A 215 -2.58 26.54 -38.58
C LEU A 215 -2.53 25.45 -39.65
N VAL A 216 -2.74 25.80 -40.92
CA VAL A 216 -2.66 24.88 -42.06
C VAL A 216 -1.25 24.28 -42.18
N GLY A 217 -0.20 25.11 -42.01
CA GLY A 217 1.18 24.64 -41.96
C GLY A 217 1.45 23.67 -40.80
N ASN A 218 0.98 24.00 -39.60
CA ASN A 218 1.14 23.14 -38.41
C ASN A 218 0.37 21.81 -38.54
N LEU A 219 -0.82 21.83 -39.15
CA LEU A 219 -1.60 20.62 -39.45
C LEU A 219 -0.90 19.71 -40.46
N ALA A 220 -0.32 20.29 -41.52
CA ALA A 220 0.46 19.56 -42.51
C ALA A 220 1.70 18.92 -41.88
N THR A 221 2.46 19.67 -41.08
CA THR A 221 3.64 19.16 -40.35
C THR A 221 3.26 18.06 -39.37
N THR A 222 2.18 18.25 -38.58
CA THR A 222 1.69 17.23 -37.64
C THR A 222 1.30 15.95 -38.38
N THR A 223 0.61 16.07 -39.52
CA THR A 223 0.24 14.91 -40.35
C THR A 223 1.47 14.16 -40.87
N GLN A 224 2.52 14.89 -41.27
CA GLN A 224 3.79 14.30 -41.70
C GLN A 224 4.52 13.58 -40.55
N GLU A 225 4.56 14.15 -39.35
CA GLU A 225 5.19 13.50 -38.20
C GLU A 225 4.44 12.23 -37.78
N ILE A 226 3.11 12.23 -37.80
CA ILE A 226 2.34 11.00 -37.52
C ILE A 226 2.59 9.95 -38.59
N ASN A 227 2.61 10.32 -39.87
CA ASN A 227 2.93 9.40 -40.97
C ASN A 227 4.32 8.77 -40.85
N ARG A 228 5.28 9.48 -40.23
CA ARG A 228 6.60 8.93 -39.92
C ARG A 228 6.54 7.91 -38.79
N ILE A 229 5.64 8.03 -37.81
CA ILE A 229 5.57 7.09 -36.67
C ILE A 229 4.74 5.83 -36.99
N LEU A 230 3.80 5.94 -37.93
CA LEU A 230 2.87 4.87 -38.30
C LEU A 230 3.53 3.51 -38.62
N PRO A 231 4.64 3.43 -39.40
CA PRO A 231 5.25 2.15 -39.73
C PRO A 231 5.84 1.42 -38.51
N GLU A 232 6.51 2.15 -37.63
CA GLU A 232 7.06 1.62 -36.38
C GLU A 232 5.94 1.23 -35.42
N LEU A 233 4.88 2.04 -35.32
CA LEU A 233 3.76 1.75 -34.45
C LEU A 233 2.92 0.56 -34.93
N ASN A 234 2.79 0.37 -36.25
CA ASN A 234 2.05 -0.76 -36.81
C ASN A 234 2.74 -2.10 -36.52
N LYS A 235 4.07 -2.10 -36.31
CA LYS A 235 4.82 -3.30 -35.91
C LYS A 235 4.57 -3.69 -34.46
N GLU A 236 4.50 -2.72 -33.55
CA GLU A 236 4.37 -2.98 -32.11
C GLU A 236 2.90 -3.01 -31.64
N ASN A 237 2.05 -2.17 -32.22
CA ASN A 237 0.63 -2.05 -31.86
C ASN A 237 -0.24 -1.72 -33.10
N PRO A 238 -0.68 -2.74 -33.86
CA PRO A 238 -1.48 -2.56 -35.07
C PRO A 238 -2.80 -1.83 -34.84
N ASN A 239 -3.40 -1.97 -33.66
CA ASN A 239 -4.66 -1.30 -33.34
C ASN A 239 -4.45 0.21 -33.17
N LEU A 240 -3.43 0.60 -32.41
CA LEU A 240 -3.09 2.01 -32.23
C LEU A 240 -2.63 2.67 -33.55
N ALA A 241 -1.92 1.93 -34.40
CA ALA A 241 -1.56 2.41 -35.72
C ALA A 241 -2.78 2.66 -36.62
N ARG A 242 -3.81 1.80 -36.55
CA ARG A 242 -5.08 2.00 -37.26
C ARG A 242 -5.80 3.27 -36.79
N ASP A 243 -5.83 3.50 -35.48
CA ASP A 243 -6.46 4.70 -34.91
C ASP A 243 -5.71 5.98 -35.32
N LEU A 244 -4.37 5.98 -35.26
CA LEU A 244 -3.56 7.10 -35.73
C LEU A 244 -3.71 7.34 -37.24
N ALA A 245 -3.85 6.29 -38.04
CA ALA A 245 -4.10 6.43 -39.49
C ALA A 245 -5.47 7.07 -39.76
N GLY A 246 -6.50 6.77 -38.96
CA GLY A 246 -7.78 7.48 -39.00
C GLY A 246 -7.63 8.95 -38.64
N MET A 247 -6.82 9.26 -37.62
CA MET A 247 -6.51 10.64 -37.24
C MET A 247 -5.78 11.41 -38.34
N THR A 248 -4.76 10.81 -38.99
CA THR A 248 -4.05 11.49 -40.09
C THR A 248 -4.96 11.77 -41.28
N GLN A 249 -5.90 10.87 -41.57
CA GLN A 249 -6.90 11.08 -42.61
C GLN A 249 -7.81 12.28 -42.27
N ASN A 250 -8.26 12.39 -41.02
CA ASN A 250 -9.06 13.53 -40.56
C ASN A 250 -8.27 14.85 -40.59
N LEU A 251 -7.01 14.85 -40.15
CA LEU A 251 -6.13 16.01 -40.21
C LEU A 251 -5.87 16.46 -41.65
N ALA A 252 -5.65 15.51 -42.57
CA ALA A 252 -5.46 15.78 -43.98
C ALA A 252 -6.73 16.39 -44.62
N MET A 253 -7.92 15.86 -44.29
CA MET A 253 -9.19 16.44 -44.74
C MET A 253 -9.38 17.86 -44.20
N MET A 254 -9.06 18.12 -42.93
CA MET A 254 -9.16 19.45 -42.32
C MET A 254 -8.17 20.43 -42.95
N THR A 255 -6.93 20.00 -43.21
CA THR A 255 -5.90 20.79 -43.91
C THR A 255 -6.39 21.18 -45.30
N LYS A 256 -7.00 20.24 -46.02
CA LYS A 256 -7.59 20.48 -47.35
C LYS A 256 -8.81 21.41 -47.31
N ALA A 257 -9.64 21.32 -46.26
CA ALA A 257 -10.82 22.18 -46.09
C ALA A 257 -10.45 23.62 -45.71
N LEU A 258 -9.36 23.82 -44.96
CA LEU A 258 -8.87 25.14 -44.57
C LEU A 258 -8.01 25.81 -45.65
N GLY A 259 -7.45 25.05 -46.60
CA GLY A 259 -6.64 25.59 -47.70
C GLY A 259 -7.36 26.66 -48.55
N PRO A 260 -8.61 26.44 -49.00
CA PRO A 260 -9.40 27.46 -49.70
C PRO A 260 -9.74 28.68 -48.84
N ALA A 261 -9.95 28.51 -47.52
CA ALA A 261 -10.23 29.61 -46.60
C ALA A 261 -9.03 30.58 -46.43
N VAL A 262 -7.81 30.15 -46.78
CA VAL A 262 -6.63 31.03 -46.89
C VAL A 262 -6.65 31.86 -48.18
N LYS A 263 -7.31 31.37 -49.24
CA LYS A 263 -7.38 32.04 -50.56
C LYS A 263 -8.61 32.94 -50.74
N GLU A 264 -9.67 32.71 -49.97
CA GLU A 264 -10.98 33.32 -50.18
C GLU A 264 -11.47 33.96 -48.87
N VAL A 265 -10.97 35.16 -48.57
CA VAL A 265 -11.48 36.01 -47.49
C VAL A 265 -11.97 37.32 -48.11
N GLU A 266 -13.16 37.29 -48.70
CA GLU A 266 -14.00 38.48 -48.80
C GLU A 266 -14.61 38.80 -47.41
N PRO A 267 -14.93 40.07 -47.10
CA PRO A 267 -15.06 40.56 -45.73
C PRO A 267 -16.32 40.16 -44.94
N GLU A 268 -17.14 39.21 -45.39
CA GLU A 268 -18.38 38.89 -44.70
C GLU A 268 -18.69 37.40 -44.74
N LEU A 269 -18.56 36.70 -43.60
CA LEU A 269 -19.42 35.56 -43.25
C LEU A 269 -19.31 35.22 -41.73
N PRO A 270 -20.18 35.79 -40.87
CA PRO A 270 -20.16 35.54 -39.42
C PRO A 270 -20.51 34.10 -38.99
N GLY A 271 -21.13 33.31 -39.88
CA GLY A 271 -21.56 31.93 -39.59
C GLY A 271 -20.45 30.88 -39.71
N ALA A 272 -19.58 31.00 -40.71
CA ALA A 272 -18.45 30.10 -40.93
C ALA A 272 -17.41 30.24 -39.81
N SER A 273 -17.17 31.48 -39.35
CA SER A 273 -16.27 31.78 -38.24
C SER A 273 -16.71 31.13 -36.94
N ARG A 274 -18.01 31.10 -36.61
CA ARG A 274 -18.49 30.49 -35.35
C ARG A 274 -18.31 28.97 -35.30
N ARG A 275 -18.68 28.25 -36.37
CA ARG A 275 -18.47 26.79 -36.44
C ARG A 275 -16.98 26.44 -36.48
N LEU A 276 -16.18 27.24 -37.19
CA LEU A 276 -14.73 27.09 -37.18
C LEU A 276 -14.17 27.26 -35.76
N LEU A 277 -14.57 28.31 -35.06
CA LEU A 277 -14.15 28.58 -33.68
C LEU A 277 -14.55 27.46 -32.71
N GLU A 278 -15.72 26.85 -32.90
CA GLU A 278 -16.20 25.70 -32.12
C GLU A 278 -15.35 24.44 -32.37
N THR A 279 -15.15 24.06 -33.63
CA THR A 279 -14.30 22.93 -34.02
C THR A 279 -12.85 23.10 -33.57
N LEU A 280 -12.33 24.32 -33.65
CA LEU A 280 -11.00 24.69 -33.16
C LEU A 280 -10.88 24.47 -31.65
N ASN A 281 -11.89 24.87 -30.88
CA ASN A 281 -11.91 24.69 -29.44
C ASN A 281 -11.94 23.21 -29.04
N GLU A 282 -12.77 22.40 -29.71
CA GLU A 282 -12.79 20.94 -29.51
C GLU A 282 -11.44 20.29 -29.84
N THR A 283 -10.79 20.77 -30.90
CA THR A 283 -9.45 20.28 -31.30
C THR A 283 -8.41 20.55 -30.22
N VAL A 284 -8.42 21.73 -29.58
CA VAL A 284 -7.50 22.04 -28.47
C VAL A 284 -7.70 21.10 -27.29
N VAL A 285 -8.96 20.77 -26.95
CA VAL A 285 -9.29 19.86 -25.85
C VAL A 285 -8.74 18.46 -26.13
N VAL A 286 -8.96 17.94 -27.34
CA VAL A 286 -8.47 16.61 -27.75
C VAL A 286 -6.95 16.56 -27.73
N LEU A 287 -6.27 17.58 -28.25
CA LEU A 287 -4.81 17.66 -28.25
C LEU A 287 -4.23 17.67 -26.82
N LYS A 288 -4.82 18.47 -25.92
CA LYS A 288 -4.42 18.49 -24.51
C LYS A 288 -4.70 17.17 -23.79
N ALA A 289 -5.84 16.54 -24.09
CA ALA A 289 -6.19 15.24 -23.52
C ALA A 289 -5.22 14.14 -23.98
N MET A 290 -4.80 14.15 -25.25
CA MET A 290 -3.76 13.24 -25.76
C MET A 290 -2.40 13.48 -25.09
N GLN A 291 -1.99 14.75 -24.95
CA GLN A 291 -0.75 15.10 -24.24
C GLN A 291 -0.76 14.64 -22.77
N LYS A 292 -1.89 14.74 -22.06
CA LYS A 292 -2.00 14.26 -20.67
C LYS A 292 -2.15 12.73 -20.60
N SER A 293 -2.94 12.11 -21.48
CA SER A 293 -3.23 10.66 -21.47
C SER A 293 -2.04 9.79 -21.83
N PHE A 294 -1.14 10.28 -22.69
CA PHE A 294 0.07 9.52 -23.05
C PHE A 294 1.04 9.40 -21.88
N PHE A 295 1.07 10.41 -21.00
CA PHE A 295 1.98 10.46 -19.84
C PHE A 295 1.34 9.98 -18.53
N MET A 296 0.00 9.98 -18.42
CA MET A 296 -0.69 9.49 -17.23
C MET A 296 -1.91 8.65 -17.61
N LYS A 297 -1.78 7.32 -17.47
CA LYS A 297 -2.91 6.39 -17.36
C LYS A 297 -3.67 6.64 -16.05
N SER A 298 -4.40 7.75 -15.97
CA SER A 298 -5.56 7.99 -15.10
C SER A 298 -5.94 9.47 -15.28
N ASN A 299 -7.23 9.80 -15.31
CA ASN A 299 -7.76 11.17 -15.12
C ASN A 299 -8.10 12.01 -16.37
N VAL A 300 -8.56 11.39 -17.48
CA VAL A 300 -9.24 12.13 -18.57
C VAL A 300 -10.44 12.96 -18.07
N LYS A 301 -11.11 12.53 -17.00
CA LYS A 301 -12.19 13.29 -16.34
C LYS A 301 -11.74 14.60 -15.71
N GLU A 302 -10.56 14.61 -15.10
CA GLU A 302 -10.03 15.76 -14.35
C GLU A 302 -9.69 16.93 -15.28
N VAL A 303 -9.31 16.64 -16.53
CA VAL A 303 -9.05 17.66 -17.56
C VAL A 303 -10.34 18.29 -18.09
N GLN A 304 -11.41 17.50 -18.21
CA GLN A 304 -12.72 18.00 -18.63
C GLN A 304 -13.35 18.90 -17.56
N GLU A 305 -13.18 18.55 -16.29
CA GLU A 305 -13.65 19.35 -15.15
C GLU A 305 -12.85 20.65 -15.02
N GLU A 306 -11.52 20.63 -15.16
CA GLU A 306 -10.65 21.81 -15.04
C GLU A 306 -10.90 22.87 -16.13
N GLU A 307 -11.26 22.46 -17.36
CA GLU A 307 -11.65 23.41 -18.42
C GLU A 307 -13.09 23.94 -18.26
N ALA A 308 -14.01 23.16 -17.68
CA ALA A 308 -15.37 23.62 -17.40
C ALA A 308 -15.37 24.76 -16.36
N THR A 309 -14.52 24.68 -15.34
CA THR A 309 -14.41 25.72 -14.29
C THR A 309 -13.83 27.04 -14.82
N ARG A 310 -13.00 27.01 -15.87
CA ARG A 310 -12.43 28.22 -16.49
C ARG A 310 -13.39 28.97 -17.41
N ARG A 311 -14.54 28.38 -17.78
CA ARG A 311 -15.55 29.01 -18.66
C ARG A 311 -16.66 29.73 -17.89
N LEU A 312 -16.65 29.71 -16.56
CA LEU A 312 -17.60 30.49 -15.77
C LEU A 312 -17.15 31.96 -15.71
N PRO A 313 -17.96 32.93 -16.16
CA PRO A 313 -17.65 34.33 -15.97
C PRO A 313 -17.64 34.62 -14.48
N ALA A 314 -16.58 35.31 -14.01
CA ALA A 314 -16.53 35.87 -12.67
C ALA A 314 -17.77 36.77 -12.49
N SER A 315 -18.75 36.29 -11.73
CA SER A 315 -19.91 37.09 -11.36
C SER A 315 -19.44 38.19 -10.41
N HIS A 316 -19.73 39.42 -10.79
CA HIS A 316 -19.58 40.63 -9.98
C HIS A 316 -19.88 40.41 -8.49
N LYS A 317 -18.91 40.78 -7.65
CA LYS A 317 -19.13 41.56 -6.43
C LYS A 317 -17.99 42.57 -6.29
#